data_AF-A0A6B1E935-F1
#
_entry.id   AF-A0A6B1E935-F1
#
_cell.length_a   1.000
_cell.length_b   1.000
_cell.length_c   1.000
_cell.angle_alpha   90.00
_cell.angle_beta   90.00
_cell.angle_gamma   90.00
#
_symmetry.space_group_name_H-M   'P 1'
#
loop_
_entity.id
_entity.type
_entity.pdbx_description
1 polymer ?
#
loop_
_entity_poly.entity_id
_entity_poly.type
_entity_poly.pdbx_seq_one_letter_code
_entity_poly.pdbx_strand_id
1 'polypeptide(L)'
;MSKRLAFIFLFSLAVLMSIALAQEEEAVQEQEEVVELLVNGNFDGEFIRREGPAPRHVAAGWTPWHIPPSAASPSFANHDPNYDRENDRIHVSVGSAQKFFTLFATHQGGLYQRVEGLKSGATYRFTVYGYVWSSSFEDADISEDPGDVVLRVGIDPTGGIDGTSPDIIWSTAATVFYDA
;
A
#
# COMPACT_ATOMS: atom_id res chain seq x y z
N MET A 1 84.09 9.17 9.25
CA MET A 1 84.65 8.27 10.28
C MET A 1 84.00 8.60 11.62
N SER A 2 83.44 7.60 12.33
CA SER A 2 82.88 7.64 13.71
C SER A 2 81.52 8.33 13.93
N LYS A 3 80.40 7.58 13.95
CA LYS A 3 79.68 6.89 15.06
C LYS A 3 78.59 7.77 15.75
N ARG A 4 77.32 7.36 15.63
CA ARG A 4 76.22 7.75 16.54
C ARG A 4 75.47 6.52 17.04
N LEU A 5 75.41 6.42 18.38
CA LEU A 5 74.35 5.95 19.27
C LEU A 5 73.33 4.89 18.77
N ALA A 6 73.25 3.78 19.50
CA ALA A 6 72.07 2.92 19.56
C ALA A 6 71.85 2.47 21.01
N PHE A 7 70.68 2.79 21.59
CA PHE A 7 70.22 2.24 22.85
C PHE A 7 68.72 1.90 22.76
N ILE A 8 68.47 0.59 22.81
CA ILE A 8 67.34 -0.14 23.44
C ILE A 8 65.95 -0.05 22.79
N PHE A 9 65.60 -1.15 22.12
CA PHE A 9 64.24 -1.59 21.76
C PHE A 9 63.93 -2.82 22.63
N LEU A 10 62.96 -2.74 23.55
CA LEU A 10 62.44 -3.91 24.27
C LEU A 10 61.11 -3.51 24.93
N PHE A 11 60.00 -3.57 24.18
CA PHE A 11 58.62 -3.70 24.69
C PHE A 11 57.63 -3.66 23.50
N SER A 12 57.31 -4.81 22.88
CA SER A 12 56.07 -4.93 22.08
C SER A 12 55.70 -6.35 21.61
N LEU A 13 56.35 -7.42 22.09
CA LEU A 13 56.03 -8.76 21.56
C LEU A 13 54.82 -9.44 22.25
N ALA A 14 54.37 -8.94 23.40
CA ALA A 14 53.23 -9.52 24.13
C ALA A 14 51.86 -8.93 23.78
N VAL A 15 51.80 -7.84 22.99
CA VAL A 15 50.53 -7.24 22.54
C VAL A 15 50.06 -7.84 21.21
N LEU A 16 50.96 -8.49 20.46
CA LEU A 16 50.67 -9.03 19.13
C LEU A 16 49.99 -10.41 19.13
N MET A 17 49.94 -11.11 20.27
CA MET A 17 49.37 -12.47 20.34
C MET A 17 47.95 -12.53 20.94
N SER A 18 47.36 -11.38 21.27
CA SER A 18 45.98 -11.28 21.80
C SER A 18 44.98 -10.67 20.82
N ILE A 19 45.42 -10.30 19.60
CA ILE A 19 44.54 -9.68 18.58
C ILE A 19 43.95 -10.73 17.61
N ALA A 20 44.31 -12.02 17.76
CA ALA A 20 43.90 -13.07 16.82
C ALA A 20 42.58 -13.81 17.18
N LEU A 21 41.82 -13.38 18.18
CA LEU A 21 40.59 -14.08 18.65
C LEU A 21 39.38 -13.16 18.82
N ALA A 22 39.25 -12.18 17.95
CA ALA A 22 38.00 -11.47 17.75
C ALA A 22 37.78 -11.28 16.24
N GLN A 23 37.56 -12.38 15.52
CA GLN A 23 36.74 -12.26 14.32
C GLN A 23 35.35 -11.93 14.82
N GLU A 24 34.99 -10.65 14.78
CA GLU A 24 33.60 -10.22 14.76
C GLU A 24 32.94 -10.97 13.61
N GLU A 25 32.11 -11.93 13.97
CA GLU A 25 31.14 -12.52 13.07
C GLU A 25 30.12 -11.41 12.81
N GLU A 26 30.43 -10.51 11.87
CA GLU A 26 29.47 -9.55 11.37
C GLU A 26 28.30 -10.37 10.79
N ALA A 27 27.21 -10.45 11.54
CA ALA A 27 25.98 -11.04 11.09
C ALA A 27 25.50 -10.23 9.88
N VAL A 28 25.75 -10.75 8.68
CA VAL A 28 25.18 -10.23 7.44
C VAL A 28 23.67 -10.40 7.56
N GLN A 29 22.97 -9.32 7.89
CA GLN A 29 21.51 -9.29 7.79
C GLN A 29 21.17 -9.29 6.30
N GLU A 30 20.83 -10.46 5.77
CA GLU A 30 20.26 -10.61 4.43
C GLU A 30 18.95 -9.82 4.40
N GLN A 31 18.97 -8.63 3.78
CA GLN A 31 17.76 -7.86 3.53
C GLN A 31 16.93 -8.65 2.51
N GLU A 32 15.81 -9.22 2.96
CA GLU A 32 14.86 -9.87 2.09
C GLU A 32 14.38 -8.88 1.03
N GLU A 33 14.73 -9.12 -0.24
CA GLU A 33 14.31 -8.28 -1.35
C GLU A 33 12.78 -8.39 -1.51
N VAL A 34 12.05 -7.35 -1.06
CA VAL A 34 10.61 -7.25 -1.28
C VAL A 34 10.38 -6.82 -2.73
N VAL A 35 10.08 -7.79 -3.58
CA VAL A 35 9.73 -7.55 -4.97
C VAL A 35 8.29 -7.05 -5.05
N GLU A 36 8.11 -5.82 -5.57
CA GLU A 36 6.78 -5.29 -5.90
C GLU A 36 6.22 -6.05 -7.11
N LEU A 37 4.98 -6.52 -6.99
CA LEU A 37 4.29 -7.28 -8.03
C LEU A 37 3.16 -6.48 -8.69
N LEU A 38 2.72 -5.39 -8.07
CA LEU A 38 1.67 -4.52 -8.59
C LEU A 38 2.23 -3.56 -9.62
N VAL A 39 1.59 -3.51 -10.78
CA VAL A 39 1.75 -2.43 -11.75
C VAL A 39 1.08 -1.17 -11.17
N ASN A 40 1.83 -0.07 -11.13
CA ASN A 40 1.37 1.21 -10.59
C ASN A 40 0.78 1.08 -9.17
N GLY A 41 1.44 0.29 -8.31
CA GLY A 41 0.99 0.04 -6.92
C GLY A 41 1.05 1.27 -6.02
N ASN A 42 1.89 2.26 -6.36
CA ASN A 42 2.01 3.54 -5.66
C ASN A 42 1.10 4.63 -6.23
N PHE A 43 0.37 4.36 -7.31
CA PHE A 43 -0.54 5.31 -7.98
C PHE A 43 0.12 6.59 -8.56
N ASP A 44 1.45 6.66 -8.70
CA ASP A 44 2.12 7.83 -9.32
C ASP A 44 2.16 7.77 -10.86
N GLY A 45 1.77 6.63 -11.44
CA GLY A 45 1.74 6.41 -12.88
C GLY A 45 0.52 7.00 -13.59
N GLU A 46 0.28 6.50 -14.81
CA GLU A 46 -0.84 6.92 -15.65
C GLU A 46 -2.20 6.52 -15.06
N PHE A 47 -3.23 7.33 -15.31
CA PHE A 47 -4.63 6.99 -15.06
C PHE A 47 -5.38 6.93 -16.40
N ILE A 48 -6.11 5.84 -16.60
CA ILE A 48 -6.81 5.53 -17.84
C ILE A 48 -8.30 5.75 -17.63
N ARG A 49 -8.94 6.46 -18.56
CA ARG A 49 -10.40 6.55 -18.60
C ARG A 49 -11.00 5.18 -18.93
N ARG A 50 -11.92 4.71 -18.11
CA ARG A 50 -12.68 3.47 -18.30
C ARG A 50 -14.13 3.79 -18.63
N GLU A 51 -14.75 2.93 -19.42
CA GLU A 51 -16.18 3.01 -19.70
C GLU A 51 -17.00 2.68 -18.44
N GLY A 52 -18.14 3.35 -18.31
CA GLY A 52 -19.04 3.18 -17.17
C GLY A 52 -20.12 4.27 -17.13
N PRO A 53 -21.20 4.03 -16.39
CA PRO A 53 -22.27 5.02 -16.20
C PRO A 53 -21.82 6.23 -15.38
N ALA A 54 -20.89 6.04 -14.44
CA ALA A 54 -20.20 7.11 -13.73
C ALA A 54 -18.81 7.39 -14.34
N PRO A 55 -18.26 8.61 -14.19
CA PRO A 55 -16.87 8.92 -14.46
C PRO A 55 -15.90 7.90 -13.83
N ARG A 56 -14.99 7.34 -14.65
CA ARG A 56 -13.97 6.40 -14.20
C ARG A 56 -12.60 6.75 -14.78
N HIS A 57 -11.77 7.46 -14.02
CA HIS A 57 -10.32 7.53 -14.23
C HIS A 57 -9.64 6.63 -13.22
N VAL A 58 -9.02 5.57 -13.73
CA VAL A 58 -8.48 4.47 -12.91
C VAL A 58 -6.99 4.33 -13.17
N ALA A 59 -6.20 4.17 -12.11
CA ALA A 59 -4.77 3.91 -12.21
C ALA A 59 -4.48 2.75 -13.19
N ALA A 60 -3.53 2.95 -14.11
CA ALA A 60 -3.16 1.95 -15.10
C ALA A 60 -2.74 0.64 -14.41
N GLY A 61 -3.18 -0.50 -14.94
CA GLY A 61 -3.01 -1.81 -14.32
C GLY A 61 -4.13 -2.21 -13.34
N TRP A 62 -4.93 -1.27 -12.86
CA TRP A 62 -6.09 -1.54 -12.00
C TRP A 62 -7.41 -1.57 -12.79
N THR A 63 -8.36 -2.33 -12.25
CA THR A 63 -9.72 -2.47 -12.78
C THR A 63 -10.74 -2.15 -11.69
N PRO A 64 -11.71 -1.24 -11.96
CA PRO A 64 -12.75 -0.93 -10.98
C PRO A 64 -13.79 -2.06 -10.94
N TRP A 65 -14.37 -2.28 -9.77
CA TRP A 65 -15.51 -3.18 -9.59
C TRP A 65 -16.47 -2.59 -8.55
N HIS A 66 -17.75 -2.93 -8.66
CA HIS A 66 -18.77 -2.55 -7.68
C HIS A 66 -19.97 -3.50 -7.79
N ILE A 67 -20.79 -3.54 -6.74
CA ILE A 67 -22.08 -4.20 -6.75
C ILE A 67 -23.12 -3.21 -7.29
N PRO A 68 -23.82 -3.51 -8.40
CA PRO A 68 -24.84 -2.61 -8.92
C PRO A 68 -26.06 -2.54 -7.99
N PRO A 69 -26.88 -1.48 -8.07
CA PRO A 69 -28.10 -1.39 -7.30
C PRO A 69 -29.08 -2.47 -7.76
N SER A 70 -29.79 -3.09 -6.81
CA SER A 70 -30.89 -4.00 -7.13
C SER A 70 -32.19 -3.22 -7.31
N ALA A 71 -33.15 -3.75 -8.06
CA ALA A 71 -34.47 -3.14 -8.21
C ALA A 71 -35.25 -3.02 -6.88
N ALA A 72 -34.85 -3.78 -5.85
CA ALA A 72 -35.45 -3.74 -4.52
C ALA A 72 -34.70 -2.80 -3.55
N SER A 73 -33.54 -2.28 -3.95
CA SER A 73 -32.70 -1.42 -3.10
C SER A 73 -33.30 -0.01 -2.98
N PRO A 74 -33.15 0.66 -1.82
CA PRO A 74 -33.46 2.09 -1.70
C PRO A 74 -32.70 2.92 -2.74
N SER A 75 -33.24 4.09 -3.11
CA SER A 75 -32.69 4.93 -4.18
C SER A 75 -31.28 5.46 -3.91
N PHE A 76 -30.77 5.39 -2.68
CA PHE A 76 -29.42 5.80 -2.29
C PHE A 76 -28.44 4.63 -2.17
N ALA A 77 -28.90 3.39 -2.36
CA ALA A 77 -28.11 2.19 -2.11
C ALA A 77 -27.36 1.73 -3.36
N ASN A 78 -26.08 1.38 -3.20
CA ASN A 78 -25.24 0.78 -4.25
C ASN A 78 -25.20 1.57 -5.56
N HIS A 79 -24.98 2.87 -5.48
CA HIS A 79 -24.73 3.67 -6.68
C HIS A 79 -23.41 3.29 -7.33
N ASP A 80 -23.31 3.52 -8.63
CA ASP A 80 -22.04 3.46 -9.34
C ASP A 80 -21.06 4.48 -8.74
N PRO A 81 -19.89 4.03 -8.24
CA PRO A 81 -18.89 4.94 -7.73
C PRO A 81 -18.19 5.71 -8.86
N ASN A 82 -17.88 6.97 -8.58
CA ASN A 82 -16.94 7.76 -9.35
C ASN A 82 -15.52 7.30 -9.01
N TYR A 83 -14.61 7.33 -9.99
CA TYR A 83 -13.20 7.05 -9.78
C TYR A 83 -12.39 8.17 -10.40
N ASP A 84 -11.45 8.72 -9.64
CA ASP A 84 -10.58 9.80 -10.07
C ASP A 84 -9.17 9.64 -9.52
N ARG A 85 -8.23 10.33 -10.17
CA ARG A 85 -6.92 10.60 -9.59
C ARG A 85 -7.05 11.66 -8.51
N GLU A 86 -6.44 11.42 -7.37
CA GLU A 86 -6.26 12.41 -6.31
C GLU A 86 -4.81 12.90 -6.30
N ASN A 87 -4.62 14.21 -6.34
CA ASN A 87 -3.31 14.86 -6.43
C ASN A 87 -3.01 15.75 -5.22
N ASP A 88 -4.02 16.25 -4.52
CA ASP A 88 -3.85 17.41 -3.63
C ASP A 88 -4.61 17.31 -2.30
N ARG A 89 -5.35 16.23 -2.03
CA ARG A 89 -6.00 16.11 -0.71
C ARG A 89 -5.00 15.86 0.40
N ILE A 90 -4.91 16.81 1.33
CA ILE A 90 -4.49 16.91 2.76
C ILE A 90 -3.57 15.80 3.35
N HIS A 91 -3.61 14.56 2.86
CA HIS A 91 -2.94 13.38 3.42
C HIS A 91 -2.12 12.56 2.40
N VAL A 92 -2.11 12.90 1.10
CA VAL A 92 -1.13 12.34 0.17
C VAL A 92 0.18 13.11 0.35
N SER A 93 1.00 12.70 1.32
CA SER A 93 2.21 13.45 1.71
C SER A 93 3.20 13.64 0.55
N VAL A 94 3.21 12.73 -0.43
CA VAL A 94 3.94 12.80 -1.70
C VAL A 94 3.19 11.95 -2.73
N GLY A 95 3.06 12.43 -3.96
CA GLY A 95 2.58 11.62 -5.09
C GLY A 95 1.09 11.74 -5.39
N SER A 96 0.48 10.66 -5.89
CA SER A 96 -0.94 10.58 -6.23
C SER A 96 -1.62 9.40 -5.58
N ALA A 97 -2.95 9.43 -5.53
CA ALA A 97 -3.76 8.32 -5.03
C ALA A 97 -4.93 8.01 -5.96
N GLN A 98 -5.43 6.77 -5.90
CA GLN A 98 -6.73 6.45 -6.45
C GLN A 98 -7.82 6.88 -5.47
N LYS A 99 -8.70 7.78 -5.91
CA LYS A 99 -9.93 8.13 -5.22
C LYS A 99 -11.11 7.40 -5.86
N PHE A 100 -12.04 6.93 -5.03
CA PHE A 100 -13.33 6.46 -5.49
C PHE A 100 -14.40 6.81 -4.45
N PHE A 101 -15.57 7.25 -4.91
CA PHE A 101 -16.58 7.86 -4.03
C PHE A 101 -17.97 7.89 -4.65
N THR A 102 -18.98 8.14 -3.82
CA THR A 102 -20.36 8.48 -4.21
C THR A 102 -20.78 9.75 -3.49
N LEU A 103 -21.71 10.50 -4.07
CA LEU A 103 -22.30 11.69 -3.44
C LEU A 103 -23.74 11.36 -3.04
N PHE A 104 -24.10 11.63 -1.78
CA PHE A 104 -25.45 11.38 -1.23
C PHE A 104 -25.97 9.93 -1.41
N ALA A 105 -25.07 8.97 -1.54
CA ALA A 105 -25.38 7.57 -1.79
C ALA A 105 -24.28 6.68 -1.22
N THR A 106 -24.61 5.40 -1.04
CA THR A 106 -23.66 4.35 -0.65
C THR A 106 -23.18 3.58 -1.87
N HIS A 107 -22.04 2.93 -1.74
CA HIS A 107 -21.54 1.95 -2.70
C HIS A 107 -20.82 0.81 -1.98
N GLN A 108 -20.80 -0.36 -2.62
CA GLN A 108 -19.87 -1.43 -2.29
C GLN A 108 -19.06 -1.74 -3.53
N GLY A 109 -17.74 -1.59 -3.43
CA GLY A 109 -16.84 -1.76 -4.57
C GLY A 109 -15.40 -1.43 -4.22
N GLY A 110 -14.58 -1.34 -5.25
CA GLY A 110 -13.18 -0.98 -5.13
C GLY A 110 -12.44 -1.15 -6.44
N LEU A 111 -11.17 -1.53 -6.31
CA LEU A 111 -10.28 -1.83 -7.42
C LEU A 111 -9.64 -3.20 -7.23
N TYR A 112 -9.28 -3.85 -8.33
CA TYR A 112 -8.47 -5.06 -8.31
C TYR A 112 -7.39 -5.01 -9.40
N GLN A 113 -6.34 -5.79 -9.19
CA GLN A 113 -5.31 -6.10 -10.18
C GLN A 113 -5.00 -7.59 -10.10
N ARG A 114 -5.00 -8.27 -11.25
CA ARG A 114 -4.53 -9.66 -11.30
C ARG A 114 -3.01 -9.66 -11.41
N VAL A 115 -2.37 -10.41 -10.52
CA VAL A 115 -0.92 -10.63 -10.53
C VAL A 115 -0.66 -12.05 -11.05
N GLU A 116 0.23 -12.18 -12.03
CA GLU A 116 0.61 -13.46 -12.64
C GLU A 116 2.02 -13.89 -12.22
N GLY A 117 2.42 -15.12 -12.57
CA GLY A 117 3.77 -15.62 -12.30
C GLY A 117 4.04 -15.98 -10.83
N LEU A 118 2.98 -16.14 -10.02
CA LEU A 118 3.11 -16.52 -8.61
C LEU A 118 3.64 -17.96 -8.47
N LYS A 119 4.48 -18.19 -7.47
CA LYS A 119 5.07 -19.48 -7.13
C LYS A 119 4.22 -20.19 -6.09
N SER A 120 3.85 -21.44 -6.35
CA SER A 120 3.14 -22.27 -5.37
C SER A 120 3.97 -22.42 -4.08
N GLY A 121 3.31 -22.28 -2.94
CA GLY A 121 3.94 -22.39 -1.61
C GLY A 121 4.67 -21.12 -1.15
N ALA A 122 4.77 -20.08 -1.97
CA ALA A 122 5.27 -18.78 -1.53
C ALA A 122 4.21 -18.03 -0.72
N THR A 123 4.66 -17.19 0.21
CA THR A 123 3.79 -16.29 0.95
C THR A 123 3.77 -14.93 0.26
N TYR A 124 2.58 -14.38 0.06
CA TYR A 124 2.37 -13.06 -0.51
C TYR A 124 1.71 -12.14 0.50
N ARG A 125 2.08 -10.86 0.45
CA ARG A 125 1.49 -9.82 1.29
C ARG A 125 1.05 -8.68 0.42
N PHE A 126 -0.19 -8.24 0.61
CA PHE A 126 -0.73 -7.04 0.00
C PHE A 126 -1.04 -6.03 1.10
N THR A 127 -0.56 -4.79 0.92
CA THR A 127 -0.76 -3.67 1.84
C THR A 127 -1.14 -2.44 1.06
N VAL A 128 -2.03 -1.63 1.61
CA VAL A 128 -2.40 -0.32 1.06
C VAL A 128 -2.50 0.69 2.21
N TYR A 129 -2.17 1.94 1.92
CA TYR A 129 -2.56 3.07 2.75
C TYR A 129 -3.89 3.61 2.24
N GLY A 130 -4.85 3.81 3.12
CA GLY A 130 -6.16 4.35 2.78
C GLY A 130 -6.50 5.55 3.65
N TYR A 131 -7.13 6.54 3.02
CA TYR A 131 -7.69 7.69 3.71
C TYR A 131 -9.19 7.73 3.43
N VAL A 132 -9.98 7.84 4.49
CA VAL A 132 -11.44 7.90 4.40
C VAL A 132 -11.88 9.30 4.79
N TRP A 133 -12.81 9.84 4.02
CA TRP A 133 -13.37 11.17 4.26
C TRP A 133 -14.86 11.15 3.95
N SER A 134 -15.64 11.83 4.80
CA SER A 134 -17.09 12.01 4.68
C SER A 134 -17.41 13.46 5.03
N SER A 135 -18.33 14.12 4.35
CA SER A 135 -18.75 15.49 4.70
C SER A 135 -20.20 15.73 4.29
N SER A 136 -20.85 16.67 4.97
CA SER A 136 -22.18 17.16 4.65
C SER A 136 -22.22 18.17 3.48
N PHE A 137 -21.06 18.51 2.89
CA PHE A 137 -20.82 19.56 1.89
C PHE A 137 -20.85 21.01 2.40
N GLU A 138 -21.25 21.27 3.65
CA GLU A 138 -21.19 22.63 4.21
C GLU A 138 -19.74 23.11 4.35
N ASP A 139 -18.83 22.20 4.72
CA ASP A 139 -17.39 22.37 4.65
C ASP A 139 -16.73 21.13 4.01
N ALA A 140 -16.15 21.30 2.83
CA ALA A 140 -15.52 20.21 2.07
C ALA A 140 -14.11 19.82 2.59
N ASP A 141 -13.55 20.63 3.49
CA ASP A 141 -12.23 20.41 4.08
C ASP A 141 -12.31 19.67 5.42
N ILE A 142 -13.51 19.54 6.00
CA ILE A 142 -13.75 18.84 7.27
C ILE A 142 -14.36 17.46 7.01
N SER A 143 -13.95 16.46 7.80
CA SER A 143 -14.58 15.14 7.79
C SER A 143 -15.69 15.10 8.85
N GLU A 144 -16.94 15.22 8.42
CA GLU A 144 -18.10 15.33 9.31
C GLU A 144 -18.93 14.05 9.31
N ASP A 145 -19.37 13.67 10.52
CA ASP A 145 -20.19 12.49 10.84
C ASP A 145 -19.63 11.13 10.32
N PRO A 146 -19.73 10.05 11.11
CA PRO A 146 -19.27 8.75 10.63
C PRO A 146 -20.15 8.27 9.47
N GLY A 147 -19.61 8.30 8.26
CA GLY A 147 -20.25 7.73 7.06
C GLY A 147 -20.29 6.19 7.03
N ASP A 148 -19.98 5.53 8.15
CA ASP A 148 -19.90 4.06 8.33
C ASP A 148 -19.11 3.35 7.21
N VAL A 149 -18.04 3.98 6.74
CA VAL A 149 -17.19 3.43 5.68
C VAL A 149 -16.36 2.27 6.24
N VAL A 150 -16.37 1.15 5.52
CA VAL A 150 -15.53 -0.02 5.84
C VAL A 150 -14.48 -0.18 4.74
N LEU A 151 -13.20 -0.09 5.11
CA LEU A 151 -12.08 -0.32 4.20
C LEU A 151 -11.40 -1.66 4.51
N ARG A 152 -11.12 -2.46 3.47
CA ARG A 152 -10.39 -3.73 3.54
C ARG A 152 -9.53 -3.92 2.28
N VAL A 153 -8.47 -4.71 2.40
CA VAL A 153 -7.73 -5.27 1.25
C VAL A 153 -7.79 -6.78 1.29
N GLY A 154 -7.69 -7.43 0.13
CA GLY A 154 -7.77 -8.88 0.05
C GLY A 154 -6.97 -9.45 -1.11
N ILE A 155 -6.68 -10.73 -1.02
CA ILE A 155 -6.06 -11.52 -2.08
C ILE A 155 -7.02 -12.65 -2.43
N ASP A 156 -7.37 -12.76 -3.71
CA ASP A 156 -8.02 -13.95 -4.26
C ASP A 156 -6.92 -14.95 -4.68
N PRO A 157 -6.73 -16.08 -3.95
CA PRO A 157 -5.68 -17.04 -4.28
C PRO A 157 -5.97 -17.85 -5.55
N THR A 158 -7.20 -17.80 -6.06
CA THR A 158 -7.60 -18.45 -7.32
C THR A 158 -7.33 -17.57 -8.54
N GLY A 159 -7.01 -16.29 -8.33
CA GLY A 159 -6.83 -15.30 -9.39
C GLY A 159 -8.15 -14.86 -10.03
N GLY A 160 -9.26 -14.99 -9.30
CA GLY A 160 -10.58 -14.50 -9.70
C GLY A 160 -10.63 -12.98 -9.89
N ILE A 161 -11.71 -12.52 -10.54
CA ILE A 161 -11.98 -11.09 -10.80
C ILE A 161 -13.29 -10.61 -10.18
N ASP A 162 -14.03 -11.52 -9.56
CA ASP A 162 -15.27 -11.19 -8.87
C ASP A 162 -14.93 -10.64 -7.48
N GLY A 163 -15.07 -9.32 -7.30
CA GLY A 163 -14.83 -8.65 -6.02
C GLY A 163 -15.76 -9.06 -4.89
N THR A 164 -16.78 -9.88 -5.17
CA THR A 164 -17.70 -10.46 -4.18
C THR A 164 -17.41 -11.94 -3.88
N SER A 165 -16.38 -12.51 -4.52
CA SER A 165 -16.02 -13.92 -4.36
C SER A 165 -15.77 -14.28 -2.89
N PRO A 166 -16.33 -15.39 -2.39
CA PRO A 166 -16.04 -15.88 -1.04
C PRO A 166 -14.61 -16.42 -0.89
N ASP A 167 -13.88 -16.62 -2.00
CA ASP A 167 -12.50 -17.11 -1.99
C ASP A 167 -11.50 -16.00 -1.64
N ILE A 168 -11.93 -14.73 -1.65
CA ILE A 168 -11.06 -13.61 -1.29
C ILE A 168 -10.74 -13.66 0.20
N ILE A 169 -9.45 -13.74 0.50
CA ILE A 169 -8.93 -13.64 1.87
C ILE A 169 -8.79 -12.16 2.21
N TRP A 170 -9.78 -11.61 2.89
CA TRP A 170 -9.81 -10.21 3.32
C TRP A 170 -9.02 -9.98 4.60
N SER A 171 -8.38 -8.81 4.70
CA SER A 171 -7.90 -8.26 5.96
C SER A 171 -9.08 -8.01 6.92
N THR A 172 -8.77 -7.81 8.20
CA THR A 172 -9.71 -7.12 9.09
C THR A 172 -10.05 -5.74 8.51
N ALA A 173 -11.22 -5.20 8.88
CA ALA A 173 -11.54 -3.81 8.55
C ALA A 173 -10.46 -2.88 9.11
N ALA A 174 -10.00 -1.93 8.30
CA ALA A 174 -9.10 -0.89 8.74
C ALA A 174 -9.80 -0.01 9.78
N THR A 175 -9.03 0.50 10.75
CA THR A 175 -9.52 1.56 11.63
C THR A 175 -9.69 2.83 10.81
N VAL A 176 -10.90 3.39 10.83
CA VAL A 176 -11.22 4.65 10.16
C VAL A 176 -11.17 5.77 11.19
N PHE A 177 -10.46 6.86 10.84
CA PHE A 177 -10.36 8.07 11.64
C PHE A 177 -11.08 9.21 10.91
N TYR A 178 -11.74 10.06 11.68
CA TYR A 178 -12.42 11.25 11.19
C TYR A 178 -11.78 12.46 11.87
N ASP A 179 -11.39 13.45 11.07
CA ASP A 179 -10.84 14.71 11.55
C ASP A 179 -12.02 15.57 12.05
N ALA A 180 -12.16 15.63 13.38
CA ALA A 180 -13.20 16.40 14.08
C ALA A 180 -12.84 17.88 14.21
#